data_AF-A0A3Q7X5S1-F1
#
_entry.id   AF-A0A3Q7X5S1-F1
#
_cell.length_a   1.000
_cell.length_b   1.000
_cell.length_c   1.000
_cell.angle_alpha   90.00
_cell.angle_beta   90.00
_cell.angle_gamma   90.00
#
_symmetry.space_group_name_H-M   'P 1'
#
loop_
_entity.id
_entity.type
_entity.pdbx_description
1 polymer ?
#
loop_
_entity_poly.entity_id
_entity_poly.type
_entity_poly.pdbx_seq_one_letter_code
_entity_poly.pdbx_strand_id
1 'polypeptide(L)'
;MGRSRFDVLVSVFVTVHPHESSALLHAFFCFFFILSAYFVVLPLRDEGAISLGLSNLPGLFVGSLLLTVIAAPFSSLVFSLPNVSKNKVLQCITHSVLYSMALFFSWIFNLQCDSLTSKEGKPGDQGSLTSSFGWDNHGWFYISVRIGLFLWVALLNLITISSTWARVIDVMDNESGSRLFGFIGAGATLGQLCGSLFATGMAFVGPFLLLFAALLMELAAQTSRGINCDASHVEEELSPIRESDSNHESEAREFERTEHTLGSPKPSTSLVKHKVWPILEGLWLILSSTYLLHISLFIWLSAVVSSFFYFQKVSVIATTVTSSLGRRKLFAQINSFTAVFILIGQLSLTGRILTVAGVTTAICSTPFVGVLNLVALALWPDWMTVAICETLRKVVTYVVTRPGRELLFVVVSEDEKYKAKVCIDVLVQRLGDAAAAGMYKILFGSINGSPSTASLYGLPVCLLWIVTAFFLGRRQAQISKENLRL
;
A
#
# COMPACT_ATOMS: atom_id res chain seq x y z
N MET A 1 14.25 6.97 35.87
CA MET A 1 14.84 7.44 34.59
C MET A 1 14.13 8.71 34.12
N GLY A 2 14.80 9.56 33.34
CA GLY A 2 14.14 10.67 32.63
C GLY A 2 13.54 10.18 31.31
N ARG A 3 12.37 10.71 30.91
CA ARG A 3 11.83 10.52 29.54
C ARG A 3 12.85 11.00 28.51
N SER A 4 13.04 10.25 27.42
CA SER A 4 13.87 10.73 26.33
C SER A 4 13.24 11.96 25.66
N ARG A 5 14.06 12.77 24.96
CA ARG A 5 13.53 13.91 24.18
C ARG A 5 12.53 13.45 23.11
N PHE A 6 12.61 12.19 22.66
CA PHE A 6 11.65 11.59 21.75
C PHE A 6 10.32 11.27 22.44
N ASP A 7 10.32 10.64 23.62
CA ASP A 7 9.08 10.35 24.37
C ASP A 7 8.30 11.63 24.69
N VAL A 8 9.01 12.72 25.04
CA VAL A 8 8.41 14.04 25.24
C VAL A 8 7.74 14.53 23.95
N LEU A 9 8.43 14.49 22.81
CA LEU A 9 7.90 14.93 21.52
C LEU A 9 6.68 14.10 21.08
N VAL A 10 6.74 12.76 21.20
CA VAL A 10 5.64 11.88 20.79
C VAL A 10 4.44 12.00 21.74
N SER A 11 4.68 12.25 23.04
CA SER A 11 3.59 12.46 24.02
C SER A 11 2.71 13.69 23.75
N VAL A 12 3.12 14.59 22.85
CA VAL A 12 2.28 15.69 22.34
C VAL A 12 1.21 15.20 21.36
N PHE A 13 1.46 14.08 20.66
CA PHE A 13 0.59 13.55 19.62
C PHE A 13 -0.18 12.29 20.05
N VAL A 14 0.46 11.39 20.81
CA VAL A 14 -0.13 10.12 21.26
C VAL A 14 0.42 9.74 22.63
N THR A 15 -0.40 9.17 23.52
CA THR A 15 0.09 8.58 24.77
C THR A 15 0.79 7.24 24.47
N VAL A 16 2.05 7.15 24.89
CA VAL A 16 2.92 5.98 24.65
C VAL A 16 3.44 5.48 26.01
N HIS A 17 3.38 4.17 26.26
CA HIS A 17 4.00 3.58 27.45
C HIS A 17 5.49 3.26 27.21
N PRO A 18 6.35 3.22 28.25
CA PRO A 18 7.80 3.10 28.07
C PRO A 18 8.27 1.83 27.34
N HIS A 19 7.48 0.76 27.34
CA HIS A 19 7.78 -0.49 26.61
C HIS A 19 7.35 -0.44 25.12
N GLU A 20 6.49 0.50 24.73
CA GLU A 20 6.01 0.67 23.35
C GLU A 20 6.97 1.52 22.50
N SER A 21 7.69 2.47 23.11
CA SER A 21 8.35 3.55 22.36
C SER A 21 9.44 3.07 21.42
N SER A 22 10.18 2.01 21.78
CA SER A 22 11.15 1.32 20.92
C SER A 22 10.47 0.73 19.68
N ALA A 23 9.46 -0.13 19.87
CA ALA A 23 8.73 -0.76 18.77
C ALA A 23 8.01 0.25 17.87
N LEU A 24 7.45 1.31 18.45
CA LEU A 24 6.79 2.42 17.77
C LEU A 24 7.75 3.20 16.86
N LEU A 25 8.92 3.58 17.39
CA LEU A 25 9.96 4.29 16.64
C LEU A 25 10.44 3.44 15.46
N HIS A 26 10.74 2.15 15.71
CA HIS A 26 11.19 1.23 14.68
C HIS A 26 10.12 0.98 13.61
N ALA A 27 8.84 0.85 13.99
CA ALA A 27 7.73 0.75 13.04
C ALA A 27 7.57 2.01 12.19
N PHE A 28 7.61 3.19 12.81
CA PHE A 28 7.54 4.49 12.13
C PHE A 28 8.64 4.63 11.07
N PHE A 29 9.90 4.39 11.45
CA PHE A 29 11.03 4.52 10.52
C PHE A 29 11.05 3.41 9.45
N CYS A 30 10.66 2.18 9.78
CA CYS A 30 10.53 1.10 8.79
C CYS A 30 9.51 1.48 7.69
N PHE A 31 8.32 1.96 8.05
CA PHE A 31 7.36 2.46 7.06
C PHE A 31 7.85 3.71 6.30
N PHE A 32 8.50 4.65 6.99
CA PHE A 32 9.12 5.81 6.34
C PHE A 32 10.10 5.39 5.24
N PHE A 33 11.02 4.46 5.54
CA PHE A 33 12.02 4.00 4.58
C PHE A 33 11.41 3.18 3.44
N ILE A 34 10.46 2.27 3.70
CA ILE A 34 9.76 1.48 2.67
C ILE A 34 9.00 2.40 1.70
N LEU A 35 8.21 3.35 2.22
CA LEU A 35 7.43 4.26 1.37
C LEU A 35 8.34 5.26 0.66
N SER A 36 9.43 5.73 1.28
CA SER A 36 10.42 6.56 0.61
C SER A 36 11.06 5.82 -0.57
N ALA A 37 11.49 4.57 -0.37
CA ALA A 37 12.04 3.73 -1.44
C ALA A 37 11.03 3.55 -2.59
N TYR A 38 9.78 3.20 -2.28
CA TYR A 38 8.72 3.07 -3.28
C TYR A 38 8.49 4.36 -4.07
N PHE A 39 8.37 5.51 -3.39
CA PHE A 39 8.12 6.79 -4.05
C PHE A 39 9.36 7.37 -4.79
N VAL A 40 10.58 6.88 -4.50
CA VAL A 40 11.77 7.12 -5.33
C VAL A 40 11.71 6.38 -6.66
N VAL A 41 11.25 5.12 -6.66
CA VAL A 41 11.20 4.28 -7.87
C VAL A 41 9.93 4.54 -8.71
N LEU A 42 8.83 4.97 -8.07
CA LEU A 42 7.53 5.19 -8.71
C LEU A 42 7.59 6.09 -9.99
N PRO A 43 8.32 7.22 -10.03
CA PRO A 43 8.46 8.03 -11.25
C PRO A 43 9.28 7.35 -12.36
N LEU A 44 10.23 6.48 -12.00
CA LEU A 44 11.02 5.68 -12.96
C LEU A 44 10.18 4.53 -13.54
N ARG A 45 9.29 3.94 -12.73
CA ARG A 45 8.26 2.99 -13.19
C ARG A 45 7.33 3.63 -14.22
N ASP A 46 6.76 4.80 -13.89
CA ASP A 46 5.76 5.46 -14.73
C ASP A 46 6.37 6.01 -16.04
N GLU A 47 7.62 6.51 -16.00
CA GLU A 47 8.41 6.82 -17.21
C GLU A 47 8.64 5.58 -18.09
N GLY A 48 9.03 4.46 -17.47
CA GLY A 48 9.25 3.20 -18.19
C GLY A 48 7.98 2.63 -18.83
N ALA A 49 6.83 2.80 -18.18
CA ALA A 49 5.54 2.37 -18.71
C ALA A 49 5.14 3.14 -19.98
N ILE A 50 5.33 4.46 -20.01
CA ILE A 50 5.06 5.25 -21.23
C ILE A 50 6.04 4.88 -22.35
N SER A 51 7.31 4.64 -22.03
CA SER A 51 8.33 4.25 -23.01
C SER A 51 8.12 2.86 -23.64
N LEU A 52 7.12 2.08 -23.17
CA LEU A 52 6.61 0.86 -23.81
C LEU A 52 5.39 1.10 -24.73
N GLY A 53 4.94 2.35 -24.89
CA GLY A 53 3.75 2.74 -25.66
C GLY A 53 2.46 2.71 -24.85
N LEU A 54 1.64 3.77 -24.97
CA LEU A 54 0.38 3.92 -24.21
C LEU A 54 -0.65 2.81 -24.48
N SER A 55 -0.64 2.23 -25.68
CA SER A 55 -1.50 1.09 -26.07
C SER A 55 -1.23 -0.19 -25.29
N ASN A 56 0.00 -0.37 -24.80
CA ASN A 56 0.44 -1.56 -24.08
C ASN A 56 0.28 -1.43 -22.56
N LEU A 57 0.09 -0.21 -22.07
CA LEU A 57 -0.06 0.11 -20.65
C LEU A 57 -1.22 -0.65 -19.96
N PRO A 58 -2.39 -0.85 -20.59
CA PRO A 58 -3.43 -1.74 -20.07
C PRO A 58 -2.96 -3.19 -19.80
N GLY A 59 -2.07 -3.73 -20.64
CA GLY A 59 -1.52 -5.07 -20.46
C GLY A 59 -0.66 -5.21 -19.20
N LEU A 60 0.06 -4.15 -18.82
CA LEU A 60 0.86 -4.11 -17.59
C LEU A 60 -0.01 -4.24 -16.33
N PHE A 61 -1.22 -3.65 -16.35
CA PHE A 61 -2.18 -3.76 -15.26
C PHE A 61 -2.83 -5.16 -15.16
N VAL A 62 -3.15 -5.78 -16.29
CA VAL A 62 -3.60 -7.19 -16.30
C VAL A 62 -2.50 -8.13 -15.78
N GLY A 63 -1.25 -7.90 -16.19
CA GLY A 63 -0.09 -8.59 -15.62
C GLY A 63 0.05 -8.38 -14.10
N SER A 64 -0.16 -7.16 -13.62
CA SER A 64 -0.14 -6.86 -12.18
C SER A 64 -1.29 -7.53 -11.40
N LEU A 65 -2.46 -7.74 -12.01
CA LEU A 65 -3.55 -8.52 -11.41
C LEU A 65 -3.17 -10.00 -11.31
N LEU A 66 -2.74 -10.62 -12.41
CA LEU A 66 -2.30 -12.03 -12.42
C LEU A 66 -1.19 -12.28 -11.40
N LEU A 67 -0.20 -11.39 -11.36
CA LEU A 67 0.91 -11.47 -10.42
C LEU A 67 0.47 -11.28 -8.96
N THR A 68 -0.57 -10.46 -8.70
CA THR A 68 -1.17 -10.33 -7.36
C THR A 68 -1.91 -11.59 -6.95
N VAL A 69 -2.68 -12.20 -7.86
CA VAL A 69 -3.42 -13.45 -7.62
C VAL A 69 -2.47 -14.60 -7.25
N ILE A 70 -1.24 -14.60 -7.76
CA ILE A 70 -0.20 -15.58 -7.40
C ILE A 70 0.52 -15.17 -6.09
N ALA A 71 0.93 -13.90 -5.97
CA ALA A 71 1.78 -13.46 -4.85
C ALA A 71 1.04 -13.35 -3.51
N ALA A 72 -0.27 -13.06 -3.50
CA ALA A 72 -1.06 -12.97 -2.28
C ALA A 72 -1.16 -14.30 -1.50
N PRO A 73 -1.60 -15.43 -2.10
CA PRO A 73 -1.59 -16.73 -1.41
C PRO A 73 -0.16 -17.22 -1.11
N PHE A 74 0.82 -16.93 -1.97
CA PHE A 74 2.22 -17.26 -1.70
C PHE A 74 2.76 -16.55 -0.45
N SER A 75 2.52 -15.24 -0.33
CA SER A 75 2.87 -14.46 0.87
C SER A 75 2.17 -15.03 2.12
N SER A 76 0.86 -15.28 2.03
CA SER A 76 0.08 -15.89 3.13
C SER A 76 0.63 -17.25 3.56
N LEU A 77 1.12 -18.07 2.61
CA LEU A 77 1.74 -19.36 2.90
C LEU A 77 3.07 -19.18 3.64
N VAL A 78 3.96 -18.30 3.16
CA VAL A 78 5.27 -18.02 3.77
C VAL A 78 5.12 -17.51 5.21
N PHE A 79 4.15 -16.62 5.48
CA PHE A 79 3.86 -16.14 6.84
C PHE A 79 3.16 -17.16 7.75
N SER A 80 2.69 -18.28 7.21
CA SER A 80 2.04 -19.37 7.96
C SER A 80 2.99 -20.54 8.30
N LEU A 81 4.28 -20.45 7.95
CA LEU A 81 5.27 -21.50 8.22
C LEU A 81 5.72 -21.48 9.70
N PRO A 82 5.46 -22.53 10.50
CA PRO A 82 5.67 -22.50 11.95
C PRO A 82 7.14 -22.40 12.38
N ASN A 83 8.09 -22.83 11.52
CA ASN A 83 9.53 -22.86 11.85
C ASN A 83 10.29 -21.56 11.51
N VAL A 84 9.64 -20.50 11.03
CA VAL A 84 10.33 -19.26 10.60
C VAL A 84 9.91 -18.07 11.45
N SER A 85 10.84 -17.47 12.20
CA SER A 85 10.52 -16.29 13.00
C SER A 85 10.18 -15.10 12.09
N LYS A 86 9.02 -14.47 12.33
CA LYS A 86 8.44 -13.46 11.43
C LYS A 86 9.36 -12.24 11.19
N ASN A 87 10.22 -11.89 12.16
CA ASN A 87 11.26 -10.87 12.00
C ASN A 87 12.30 -11.28 10.93
N LYS A 88 12.74 -12.55 10.90
CA LYS A 88 13.60 -13.07 9.81
C LYS A 88 12.88 -13.12 8.47
N VAL A 89 11.56 -13.39 8.43
CA VAL A 89 10.76 -13.34 7.19
C VAL A 89 10.72 -11.91 6.63
N LEU A 90 10.40 -10.91 7.47
CA LEU A 90 10.37 -9.51 7.07
C LEU A 90 11.74 -9.03 6.57
N GLN A 91 12.82 -9.35 7.28
CA GLN A 91 14.19 -9.06 6.82
C GLN A 91 14.52 -9.76 5.50
N CYS A 92 14.15 -11.02 5.32
CA CYS A 92 14.38 -11.74 4.05
C CYS A 92 13.66 -11.04 2.88
N ILE A 93 12.43 -10.58 3.09
CA ILE A 93 11.67 -9.80 2.10
C ILE A 93 12.35 -8.46 1.79
N THR A 94 12.77 -7.68 2.80
CA THR A 94 13.41 -6.37 2.54
C THR A 94 14.76 -6.51 1.85
N HIS A 95 15.59 -7.49 2.22
CA HIS A 95 16.85 -7.77 1.54
C HIS A 95 16.63 -8.32 0.11
N SER A 96 15.63 -9.17 -0.10
CA SER A 96 15.26 -9.66 -1.45
C SER A 96 14.84 -8.50 -2.38
N VAL A 97 14.08 -7.55 -1.86
CA VAL A 97 13.71 -6.30 -2.54
C VAL A 97 14.95 -5.41 -2.82
N LEU A 98 15.89 -5.30 -1.87
CA LEU A 98 17.16 -4.60 -2.06
C LEU A 98 18.01 -5.22 -3.17
N TYR A 99 18.24 -6.53 -3.14
CA TYR A 99 19.08 -7.21 -4.14
C TYR A 99 18.44 -7.16 -5.53
N SER A 100 17.12 -7.29 -5.64
CA SER A 100 16.43 -7.14 -6.92
C SER A 100 16.45 -5.71 -7.45
N MET A 101 16.50 -4.67 -6.60
CA MET A 101 16.78 -3.30 -7.06
C MET A 101 18.18 -3.11 -7.65
N ALA A 102 19.21 -3.69 -7.03
CA ALA A 102 20.56 -3.68 -7.59
C ALA A 102 20.65 -4.45 -8.93
N LEU A 103 19.85 -5.52 -9.07
CA LEU A 103 19.74 -6.30 -10.31
C LEU A 103 19.05 -5.51 -11.43
N PHE A 104 17.91 -4.86 -11.15
CA PHE A 104 17.24 -3.97 -12.11
C PHE A 104 18.11 -2.77 -12.49
N PHE A 105 18.87 -2.20 -11.54
CA PHE A 105 19.86 -1.18 -11.85
C PHE A 105 20.87 -1.70 -12.87
N SER A 106 21.46 -2.86 -12.61
CA SER A 106 22.47 -3.48 -13.49
C SER A 106 21.92 -3.73 -14.90
N TRP A 107 20.73 -4.30 -15.04
CA TRP A 107 20.10 -4.53 -16.35
C TRP A 107 19.82 -3.24 -17.12
N ILE A 108 19.29 -2.20 -16.45
CA ILE A 108 18.97 -0.92 -17.10
C ILE A 108 20.25 -0.13 -17.43
N PHE A 109 21.30 -0.27 -16.62
CA PHE A 109 22.60 0.35 -16.88
C PHE A 109 23.29 -0.27 -18.11
N ASN A 110 23.30 -1.60 -18.25
CA ASN A 110 23.82 -2.26 -19.46
C ASN A 110 23.06 -1.83 -20.72
N LEU A 111 21.72 -1.83 -20.68
CA LEU A 111 20.87 -1.30 -21.77
C LEU A 111 21.19 0.16 -22.15
N GLN A 112 21.61 0.98 -21.18
CA GLN A 112 22.03 2.36 -21.43
C GLN A 112 23.39 2.40 -22.14
N CYS A 113 24.36 1.58 -21.72
CA CYS A 113 25.69 1.47 -22.33
C CYS A 113 25.64 0.95 -23.77
N ASP A 114 24.87 -0.12 -24.04
CA ASP A 114 24.68 -0.66 -25.41
C ASP A 114 24.12 0.40 -26.37
N SER A 115 23.25 1.29 -25.88
CA SER A 115 22.67 2.38 -26.67
C SER A 115 23.64 3.53 -26.98
N LEU A 116 24.77 3.61 -26.27
CA LEU A 116 25.85 4.57 -26.51
C LEU A 116 26.86 4.02 -27.52
N THR A 117 27.37 2.80 -27.27
CA THR A 117 28.33 2.14 -28.18
C THR A 117 27.74 1.90 -29.57
N SER A 118 26.45 1.58 -29.67
CA SER A 118 25.75 1.42 -30.95
C SER A 118 25.68 2.72 -31.77
N LYS A 119 25.64 3.90 -31.12
CA LYS A 119 25.54 5.21 -31.81
C LYS A 119 26.85 5.71 -32.38
N GLU A 120 27.98 5.33 -31.80
CA GLU A 120 29.30 5.68 -32.33
C GLU A 120 29.65 4.86 -33.60
N GLY A 121 28.94 3.76 -33.85
CA GLY A 121 29.22 2.83 -34.94
C GLY A 121 28.59 3.11 -36.32
N LYS A 122 27.77 4.17 -36.49
CA LYS A 122 27.09 4.45 -37.78
C LYS A 122 26.96 5.95 -38.13
N PRO A 123 27.82 6.49 -39.01
CA PRO A 123 27.57 7.77 -39.66
C PRO A 123 26.59 7.59 -40.84
N GLY A 124 25.38 8.12 -40.69
CA GLY A 124 24.42 8.30 -41.79
C GLY A 124 23.45 7.14 -42.02
N ASP A 125 22.22 7.31 -41.54
CA ASP A 125 21.06 7.29 -42.44
C ASP A 125 19.97 8.23 -41.90
N GLN A 126 19.34 9.04 -42.76
CA GLN A 126 18.24 9.94 -42.40
C GLN A 126 17.03 9.63 -43.30
N GLY A 127 16.29 8.59 -42.94
CA GLY A 127 15.13 8.12 -43.71
C GLY A 127 13.94 7.73 -42.84
N SER A 128 12.73 7.96 -43.36
CA SER A 128 11.43 7.52 -42.83
C SER A 128 10.99 8.05 -41.46
N LEU A 129 10.47 9.28 -41.44
CA LEU A 129 9.69 9.83 -40.32
C LEU A 129 8.24 9.29 -40.29
N THR A 130 8.07 8.00 -39.98
CA THR A 130 6.77 7.42 -39.59
C THR A 130 6.91 6.65 -38.28
N SER A 131 6.90 7.36 -37.16
CA SER A 131 7.17 6.81 -35.83
C SER A 131 6.02 5.95 -35.28
N SER A 132 5.99 4.67 -35.64
CA SER A 132 5.22 3.69 -34.88
C SER A 132 5.84 3.55 -33.48
N PHE A 133 5.16 4.08 -32.46
CA PHE A 133 5.58 4.04 -31.06
C PHE A 133 5.22 2.69 -30.41
N GLY A 134 5.54 1.60 -31.12
CA GLY A 134 5.25 0.21 -30.77
C GLY A 134 6.46 -0.54 -30.19
N TRP A 135 6.24 -1.81 -29.85
CA TRP A 135 7.29 -2.71 -29.36
C TRP A 135 8.32 -3.04 -30.43
N ASP A 136 7.95 -2.95 -31.70
CA ASP A 136 8.71 -3.42 -32.87
C ASP A 136 10.07 -2.72 -33.05
N ASN A 137 10.24 -1.54 -32.46
CA ASN A 137 11.48 -0.75 -32.48
C ASN A 137 12.42 -1.00 -31.28
N HIS A 138 12.07 -1.90 -30.35
CA HIS A 138 12.86 -2.17 -29.14
C HIS A 138 13.26 -3.64 -29.03
N GLY A 139 14.53 -3.90 -28.67
CA GLY A 139 15.00 -5.26 -28.41
C GLY A 139 14.24 -5.95 -27.28
N TRP A 140 13.95 -7.24 -27.45
CA TRP A 140 13.23 -8.10 -26.50
C TRP A 140 13.65 -7.96 -25.02
N PHE A 141 14.95 -7.78 -24.76
CA PHE A 141 15.51 -7.57 -23.44
C PHE A 141 15.10 -6.23 -22.81
N TYR A 142 15.10 -5.13 -23.58
CA TYR A 142 14.62 -3.82 -23.11
C TYR A 142 13.14 -3.89 -22.68
N ILE A 143 12.31 -4.52 -23.52
CA ILE A 143 10.88 -4.70 -23.25
C ILE A 143 10.70 -5.53 -21.97
N SER A 144 11.39 -6.67 -21.86
CA SER A 144 11.33 -7.56 -20.71
C SER A 144 11.76 -6.88 -19.40
N VAL A 145 12.84 -6.09 -19.43
CA VAL A 145 13.33 -5.35 -18.24
C VAL A 145 12.35 -4.26 -17.81
N ARG A 146 11.74 -3.52 -18.76
CA ARG A 146 10.76 -2.47 -18.43
C ARG A 146 9.42 -3.04 -17.94
N ILE A 147 8.92 -4.13 -18.54
CA ILE A 147 7.74 -4.87 -18.05
C ILE A 147 8.03 -5.46 -16.66
N GLY A 148 9.18 -6.11 -16.49
CA GLY A 148 9.63 -6.69 -15.23
C GLY A 148 9.70 -5.65 -14.11
N LEU A 149 10.27 -4.48 -14.37
CA LEU A 149 10.31 -3.38 -13.40
C LEU A 149 8.89 -2.91 -13.03
N PHE A 150 7.99 -2.75 -14.00
CA PHE A 150 6.60 -2.33 -13.70
C PHE A 150 5.89 -3.31 -12.76
N LEU A 151 5.95 -4.60 -13.09
CA LEU A 151 5.34 -5.67 -12.33
C LEU A 151 5.98 -5.85 -10.94
N TRP A 152 7.30 -5.73 -10.86
CA TRP A 152 8.05 -5.79 -9.60
C TRP A 152 7.73 -4.62 -8.66
N VAL A 153 7.59 -3.39 -9.17
CA VAL A 153 7.25 -2.22 -8.32
C VAL A 153 5.81 -2.35 -7.78
N ALA A 154 4.90 -2.99 -8.53
CA ALA A 154 3.58 -3.34 -8.03
C ALA A 154 3.62 -4.41 -6.92
N LEU A 155 4.56 -5.36 -6.99
CA LEU A 155 4.81 -6.35 -5.93
C LEU A 155 5.40 -5.73 -4.66
N LEU A 156 6.40 -4.85 -4.74
CA LEU A 156 6.97 -4.18 -3.55
C LEU A 156 5.87 -3.53 -2.72
N ASN A 157 5.02 -2.72 -3.36
CA ASN A 157 3.92 -2.02 -2.70
C ASN A 157 2.91 -2.98 -2.03
N LEU A 158 2.78 -4.22 -2.51
CA LEU A 158 1.90 -5.22 -1.91
C LEU A 158 2.61 -5.97 -0.79
N ILE A 159 3.71 -6.65 -1.10
CA ILE A 159 4.37 -7.59 -0.20
C ILE A 159 4.98 -6.83 0.98
N THR A 160 5.84 -5.84 0.72
CA THR A 160 6.63 -5.17 1.76
C THR A 160 5.76 -4.38 2.74
N ILE A 161 4.72 -3.70 2.25
CA ILE A 161 3.78 -2.96 3.11
C ILE A 161 2.93 -3.94 3.94
N SER A 162 2.45 -5.04 3.36
CA SER A 162 1.67 -6.05 4.08
C SER A 162 2.51 -6.80 5.12
N SER A 163 3.78 -7.09 4.84
CA SER A 163 4.68 -7.78 5.78
C SER A 163 5.02 -6.93 6.99
N THR A 164 5.22 -5.62 6.81
CA THR A 164 5.49 -4.71 7.94
C THR A 164 4.25 -4.51 8.80
N TRP A 165 3.05 -4.38 8.20
CA TRP A 165 1.80 -4.33 8.98
C TRP A 165 1.55 -5.62 9.78
N ALA A 166 1.78 -6.79 9.19
CA ALA A 166 1.72 -8.06 9.91
C ALA A 166 2.70 -8.07 11.11
N ARG A 167 3.97 -7.69 10.89
CA ARG A 167 4.97 -7.65 11.97
C ARG A 167 4.58 -6.70 13.11
N VAL A 168 3.98 -5.54 12.82
CA VAL A 168 3.51 -4.57 13.82
C VAL A 168 2.34 -5.13 14.64
N ILE A 169 1.37 -5.79 13.99
CA ILE A 169 0.25 -6.48 14.66
C ILE A 169 0.75 -7.67 15.51
N ASP A 170 1.87 -8.29 15.14
CA ASP A 170 2.58 -9.32 15.92
C ASP A 170 3.49 -8.78 17.05
N VAL A 171 3.39 -7.48 17.39
CA VAL A 171 4.10 -6.85 18.55
C VAL A 171 3.13 -6.05 19.40
N MET A 172 2.28 -5.26 18.78
CA MET A 172 1.35 -4.38 19.49
C MET A 172 0.07 -5.14 19.82
N ASP A 173 -0.33 -5.08 21.09
CA ASP A 173 -1.65 -5.50 21.55
C ASP A 173 -2.77 -4.68 20.87
N ASN A 174 -4.03 -5.10 21.03
CA ASN A 174 -5.16 -4.45 20.39
C ASN A 174 -5.39 -2.98 20.84
N GLU A 175 -5.05 -2.62 22.08
CA GLU A 175 -5.21 -1.24 22.56
C GLU A 175 -4.11 -0.35 21.94
N SER A 176 -2.85 -0.70 22.15
CA SER A 176 -1.70 0.01 21.58
C SER A 176 -1.77 0.05 20.05
N GLY A 177 -2.14 -1.05 19.40
CA GLY A 177 -2.32 -1.12 17.96
C GLY A 177 -3.32 -0.09 17.45
N SER A 178 -4.48 0.06 18.12
CA SER A 178 -5.48 1.07 17.75
C SER A 178 -5.00 2.52 17.99
N ARG A 179 -4.28 2.74 19.09
CA ARG A 179 -3.81 4.05 19.58
C ARG A 179 -2.63 4.58 18.76
N LEU A 180 -1.70 3.70 18.40
CA LEU A 180 -0.44 4.01 17.74
C LEU A 180 -0.54 4.00 16.19
N PHE A 181 -1.58 3.37 15.62
CA PHE A 181 -1.80 3.26 14.17
C PHE A 181 -1.63 4.59 13.42
N GLY A 182 -2.18 5.68 13.97
CA GLY A 182 -2.11 7.02 13.36
C GLY A 182 -0.68 7.56 13.25
N PHE A 183 0.14 7.34 14.27
CA PHE A 183 1.54 7.78 14.28
C PHE A 183 2.39 6.94 13.31
N ILE A 184 2.22 5.61 13.31
CA ILE A 184 2.88 4.69 12.38
C ILE A 184 2.50 5.05 10.93
N GLY A 185 1.22 5.34 10.67
CA GLY A 185 0.73 5.82 9.38
C GLY A 185 1.30 7.17 8.94
N ALA A 186 1.57 8.09 9.87
CA ALA A 186 2.24 9.36 9.57
C ALA A 186 3.67 9.14 9.07
N GLY A 187 4.39 8.12 9.58
CA GLY A 187 5.70 7.71 9.07
C GLY A 187 5.65 7.31 7.59
N ALA A 188 4.62 6.57 7.17
CA ALA A 188 4.39 6.21 5.77
C ALA A 188 4.13 7.45 4.87
N THR A 189 3.31 8.41 5.33
CA THR A 189 3.06 9.67 4.58
C THR A 189 4.32 10.53 4.49
N LEU A 190 5.10 10.64 5.57
CA LEU A 190 6.36 11.38 5.58
C LEU A 190 7.41 10.72 4.66
N GLY A 191 7.45 9.38 4.62
CA GLY A 191 8.26 8.61 3.68
C GLY A 191 7.89 8.89 2.22
N GLN A 192 6.60 8.87 1.91
CA GLN A 192 6.08 9.29 0.60
C GLN A 192 6.53 10.71 0.21
N LEU A 193 6.48 11.66 1.15
CA LEU A 193 6.90 13.04 0.91
C LEU A 193 8.41 13.13 0.61
N CYS A 194 9.25 12.57 1.49
CA CYS A 194 10.70 12.60 1.35
C CYS A 194 11.18 11.89 0.08
N GLY A 195 10.64 10.70 -0.23
CA GLY A 195 10.99 9.95 -1.44
C GLY A 195 10.58 10.67 -2.72
N SER A 196 9.39 11.28 -2.74
CA SER A 196 8.91 12.05 -3.90
C SER A 196 9.69 13.35 -4.12
N LEU A 197 10.10 14.03 -3.05
CA LEU A 197 10.97 15.22 -3.12
C LEU A 197 12.37 14.85 -3.60
N PHE A 198 12.94 13.75 -3.09
CA PHE A 198 14.23 13.25 -3.56
C PHE A 198 14.21 12.90 -5.06
N ALA A 199 13.19 12.17 -5.51
CA ALA A 199 13.00 11.86 -6.94
C ALA A 199 12.74 13.10 -7.80
N THR A 200 12.22 14.19 -7.23
CA THR A 200 12.04 15.48 -7.93
C THR A 200 13.37 16.18 -8.15
N GLY A 201 14.23 16.24 -7.13
CA GLY A 201 15.57 16.82 -7.23
C GLY A 201 16.49 15.97 -8.11
N MET A 202 16.55 14.67 -7.83
CA MET A 202 17.45 13.71 -8.48
C MET A 202 16.87 13.06 -9.75
N ALA A 203 15.84 13.64 -10.37
CA ALA A 203 15.24 13.10 -11.60
C ALA A 203 16.27 12.87 -12.74
N PHE A 204 17.33 13.70 -12.78
CA PHE A 204 18.45 13.63 -13.72
C PHE A 204 19.37 12.42 -13.51
N VAL A 205 19.39 11.86 -12.29
CA VAL A 205 20.26 10.75 -11.86
C VAL A 205 19.80 9.40 -12.45
N GLY A 206 18.64 9.35 -13.11
CA GLY A 206 18.30 8.25 -14.00
C GLY A 206 18.11 6.90 -13.29
N PRO A 207 18.66 5.79 -13.81
CA PRO A 207 18.54 4.46 -13.19
C PRO A 207 19.14 4.39 -11.78
N PHE A 208 20.12 5.24 -11.44
CA PHE A 208 20.78 5.24 -10.12
C PHE A 208 19.81 5.57 -8.96
N LEU A 209 18.61 6.09 -9.24
CA LEU A 209 17.52 6.18 -8.26
C LEU A 209 17.18 4.80 -7.64
N LEU A 210 17.38 3.71 -8.38
CA LEU A 210 17.22 2.34 -7.88
C LEU A 210 18.25 1.98 -6.79
N LEU A 211 19.49 2.50 -6.89
CA LEU A 211 20.50 2.29 -5.85
C LEU A 211 20.19 3.11 -4.59
N PHE A 212 19.66 4.34 -4.74
CA PHE A 212 19.18 5.10 -3.58
C PHE A 212 17.97 4.43 -2.92
N ALA A 213 17.03 3.90 -3.70
CA ALA A 213 15.93 3.09 -3.18
C ALA A 213 16.43 1.80 -2.49
N ALA A 214 17.48 1.16 -2.99
CA ALA A 214 18.12 0.02 -2.34
C ALA A 214 18.74 0.41 -0.98
N LEU A 215 19.43 1.56 -0.88
CA LEU A 215 19.95 2.08 0.39
C LEU A 215 18.82 2.39 1.40
N LEU A 216 17.69 2.92 0.94
CA LEU A 216 16.50 3.10 1.79
C LEU A 216 15.91 1.74 2.22
N MET A 217 15.92 0.73 1.37
CA MET A 217 15.49 -0.63 1.73
C MET A 217 16.42 -1.32 2.73
N GLU A 218 17.72 -1.01 2.74
CA GLU A 218 18.65 -1.44 3.79
C GLU A 218 18.29 -0.80 5.13
N LEU A 219 18.05 0.51 5.15
CA LEU A 219 17.62 1.21 6.38
C LEU A 219 16.25 0.72 6.88
N ALA A 220 15.34 0.33 5.98
CA ALA A 220 14.11 -0.38 6.33
C ALA A 220 14.39 -1.78 6.93
N ALA A 221 15.33 -2.54 6.36
CA ALA A 221 15.72 -3.85 6.89
C ALA A 221 16.33 -3.73 8.29
N GLN A 222 17.22 -2.77 8.51
CA GLN A 222 17.85 -2.50 9.80
C GLN A 222 16.81 -2.05 10.84
N THR A 223 15.96 -1.07 10.52
CA THR A 223 14.91 -0.60 11.45
C THR A 223 13.86 -1.67 11.74
N SER A 224 13.58 -2.59 10.80
CA SER A 224 12.68 -3.73 11.06
C SER A 224 13.16 -4.65 12.18
N ARG A 225 14.48 -4.69 12.47
CA ARG A 225 15.06 -5.55 13.52
C ARG A 225 14.55 -5.19 14.91
N GLY A 226 14.39 -3.89 15.18
CA GLY A 226 13.93 -3.35 16.47
C GLY A 226 12.41 -3.34 16.67
N ILE A 227 11.64 -3.87 15.71
CA ILE A 227 10.20 -4.12 15.90
C ILE A 227 10.04 -5.44 16.67
N ASN A 228 10.32 -5.42 17.98
CA ASN A 228 10.13 -6.51 18.94
C ASN A 228 9.51 -5.99 20.24
N CYS A 229 8.97 -6.89 21.07
CA CYS A 229 8.73 -6.59 22.48
C CYS A 229 10.02 -6.82 23.26
N ASP A 230 10.61 -5.76 23.81
CA ASP A 230 11.70 -5.85 24.77
C ASP A 230 11.12 -6.22 26.16
N ALA A 231 10.69 -7.48 26.30
CA ALA A 231 10.18 -8.03 27.57
C ALA A 231 11.31 -8.41 28.55
N SER A 232 12.59 -8.30 28.14
CA SER A 232 13.75 -8.92 28.76
C SER A 232 14.71 -7.92 29.44
N HIS A 233 14.18 -6.93 30.16
CA HIS A 233 14.99 -5.92 30.87
C HIS A 233 14.48 -5.61 32.31
N VAL A 234 13.94 -6.62 33.00
CA VAL A 234 13.57 -6.52 34.43
C VAL A 234 14.18 -7.65 35.28
N GLU A 235 14.49 -8.82 34.70
CA GLU A 235 15.01 -9.97 35.44
C GLU A 235 16.56 -10.07 35.51
N GLU A 236 17.31 -9.16 34.87
CA GLU A 236 18.78 -9.29 34.73
C GLU A 236 19.60 -8.43 35.73
N GLU A 237 18.98 -7.67 36.63
CA GLU A 237 19.69 -6.71 37.52
C GLU A 237 19.75 -7.09 39.02
N LEU A 238 19.47 -8.33 39.41
CA LEU A 238 19.58 -8.79 40.81
C LEU A 238 20.15 -10.21 40.97
N SER A 239 21.48 -10.33 40.84
CA SER A 239 22.24 -11.54 41.18
C SER A 239 23.31 -11.28 42.27
N PRO A 240 22.94 -11.26 43.56
CA PRO A 240 23.92 -11.29 44.64
C PRO A 240 24.51 -12.70 44.79
N ILE A 241 25.82 -12.84 44.57
CA ILE A 241 26.53 -14.12 44.75
C ILE A 241 26.60 -14.46 46.24
N ARG A 242 26.13 -15.66 46.63
CA ARG A 242 26.76 -16.48 47.68
C ARG A 242 26.41 -17.95 47.55
N GLU A 243 27.41 -18.79 47.75
CA GLU A 243 27.32 -20.25 47.76
C GLU A 243 26.72 -20.73 49.10
N SER A 244 25.94 -21.80 49.09
CA SER A 244 26.35 -23.11 49.68
C SER A 244 25.16 -24.06 49.87
N ASP A 245 25.32 -25.29 49.37
CA ASP A 245 24.81 -26.57 49.86
C ASP A 245 23.35 -26.85 50.29
N SER A 246 23.03 -28.14 50.11
CA SER A 246 22.07 -28.96 50.87
C SER A 246 20.59 -28.98 50.46
N ASN A 247 20.19 -30.19 50.05
CA ASN A 247 19.13 -31.02 50.64
C ASN A 247 17.66 -30.56 50.67
N HIS A 248 16.79 -31.49 50.20
CA HIS A 248 15.55 -31.95 50.85
C HIS A 248 14.44 -30.90 51.18
N GLU A 249 13.14 -31.16 50.94
CA GLU A 249 12.46 -32.27 50.27
C GLU A 249 11.03 -31.82 49.90
N SER A 250 10.25 -32.67 49.23
CA SER A 250 8.84 -32.39 48.98
C SER A 250 8.00 -32.62 50.24
N GLU A 251 7.42 -31.56 50.81
CA GLU A 251 6.17 -31.68 51.60
C GLU A 251 5.03 -30.92 50.91
N ALA A 252 3.88 -31.59 50.80
CA ALA A 252 2.66 -31.00 50.32
C ALA A 252 1.85 -30.37 51.46
N ARG A 253 1.09 -29.31 51.17
CA ARG A 253 -0.12 -29.00 51.92
C ARG A 253 -1.13 -28.24 51.08
N GLU A 254 -2.07 -29.01 50.55
CA GLU A 254 -3.31 -28.52 49.96
C GLU A 254 -4.34 -28.25 51.08
N PHE A 255 -5.41 -27.55 50.73
CA PHE A 255 -6.75 -27.65 51.35
C PHE A 255 -7.08 -27.00 52.70
N GLU A 256 -8.10 -26.14 52.65
CA GLU A 256 -9.40 -26.24 53.35
C GLU A 256 -10.41 -25.36 52.56
N ARG A 257 -11.65 -25.70 52.16
CA ARG A 257 -12.54 -26.89 52.06
C ARG A 257 -13.57 -26.58 50.93
N THR A 258 -14.29 -27.45 50.21
CA THR A 258 -14.34 -28.90 49.91
C THR A 258 -15.10 -29.04 48.53
N GLU A 259 -15.38 -30.17 47.86
CA GLU A 259 -15.38 -31.62 48.16
C GLU A 259 -15.35 -32.51 46.88
N HIS A 260 -15.15 -33.81 47.08
CA HIS A 260 -15.52 -34.99 46.26
C HIS A 260 -15.58 -34.99 44.70
N THR A 261 -14.54 -35.65 44.13
CA THR A 261 -14.64 -36.94 43.38
C THR A 261 -14.90 -36.98 41.85
N LEU A 262 -13.82 -37.37 41.14
CA LEU A 262 -13.73 -38.29 39.97
C LEU A 262 -14.36 -37.91 38.62
N GLY A 263 -13.51 -37.60 37.62
CA GLY A 263 -13.88 -37.71 36.20
C GLY A 263 -12.84 -37.13 35.23
N SER A 264 -12.34 -37.95 34.30
CA SER A 264 -11.67 -37.49 33.08
C SER A 264 -12.61 -37.77 31.89
N PRO A 265 -12.73 -36.87 30.90
CA PRO A 265 -11.81 -36.97 29.78
C PRO A 265 -11.31 -35.63 29.19
N LYS A 266 -10.14 -35.75 28.54
CA LYS A 266 -9.45 -34.80 27.63
C LYS A 266 -10.33 -33.74 26.94
N PRO A 267 -9.90 -32.46 26.88
CA PRO A 267 -10.16 -31.65 25.69
C PRO A 267 -9.35 -32.24 24.52
N SER A 268 -10.00 -32.50 23.39
CA SER A 268 -9.32 -33.02 22.20
C SER A 268 -8.45 -31.94 21.56
N THR A 269 -7.22 -32.29 21.19
CA THR A 269 -6.35 -31.44 20.36
C THR A 269 -7.02 -31.19 19.02
N SER A 270 -7.61 -30.01 18.84
CA SER A 270 -8.22 -29.56 17.60
C SER A 270 -7.12 -29.33 16.55
N LEU A 271 -6.81 -30.39 15.80
CA LEU A 271 -5.75 -30.42 14.79
C LEU A 271 -5.93 -29.26 13.81
N VAL A 272 -5.08 -28.23 13.95
CA VAL A 272 -5.15 -26.99 13.19
C VAL A 272 -4.83 -27.30 11.73
N LYS A 273 -5.88 -27.54 10.94
CA LYS A 273 -5.77 -27.81 9.51
C LYS A 273 -5.26 -26.55 8.82
N HIS A 274 -3.96 -26.52 8.53
CA HIS A 274 -3.29 -25.42 7.83
C HIS A 274 -4.02 -25.10 6.53
N LYS A 275 -4.78 -24.00 6.52
CA LYS A 275 -5.61 -23.58 5.39
C LYS A 275 -4.82 -22.68 4.47
N VAL A 276 -4.65 -23.13 3.22
CA VAL A 276 -4.30 -22.28 2.06
C VAL A 276 -5.53 -21.47 1.58
N TRP A 277 -6.67 -21.63 2.25
CA TRP A 277 -7.99 -21.09 1.90
C TRP A 277 -8.42 -19.68 2.41
N PRO A 278 -7.69 -18.90 3.26
CA PRO A 278 -8.21 -17.64 3.81
C PRO A 278 -8.78 -16.65 2.78
N ILE A 279 -8.14 -16.54 1.61
CA ILE A 279 -8.56 -15.64 0.53
C ILE A 279 -9.84 -16.16 -0.16
N LEU A 280 -9.98 -17.48 -0.32
CA LEU A 280 -11.16 -18.12 -0.90
C LEU A 280 -12.36 -18.11 0.07
N GLU A 281 -12.11 -18.29 1.37
CA GLU A 281 -13.11 -18.09 2.42
C GLU A 281 -13.56 -16.63 2.48
N GLY A 282 -12.63 -15.67 2.40
CA GLY A 282 -12.94 -14.25 2.28
C GLY A 282 -13.81 -13.96 1.06
N LEU A 283 -13.50 -14.54 -0.10
CA LEU A 283 -14.30 -14.37 -1.33
C LEU A 283 -15.72 -14.95 -1.18
N TRP A 284 -15.86 -16.17 -0.65
CA TRP A 284 -17.16 -16.80 -0.40
C TRP A 284 -18.01 -15.99 0.59
N LEU A 285 -17.37 -15.47 1.63
CA LEU A 285 -18.01 -14.63 2.64
C LEU A 285 -18.50 -13.29 2.07
N ILE A 286 -17.70 -12.63 1.23
CA ILE A 286 -18.06 -11.38 0.54
C ILE A 286 -19.27 -11.60 -0.38
N LEU A 287 -19.36 -12.76 -1.04
CA LEU A 287 -20.51 -13.14 -1.87
C LEU A 287 -21.75 -13.49 -1.04
N SER A 288 -21.56 -14.04 0.18
CA SER A 288 -22.65 -14.43 1.09
C SER A 288 -23.27 -13.23 1.83
N SER A 289 -22.47 -12.24 2.23
CA SER A 289 -22.94 -11.08 3.00
C SER A 289 -23.25 -9.88 2.10
N THR A 290 -24.53 -9.50 2.03
CA THR A 290 -24.99 -8.35 1.24
C THR A 290 -24.26 -7.05 1.62
N TYR A 291 -23.87 -6.88 2.88
CA TYR A 291 -23.15 -5.68 3.34
C TYR A 291 -21.68 -5.68 2.88
N LEU A 292 -20.98 -6.81 2.99
CA LEU A 292 -19.62 -6.95 2.45
C LEU A 292 -19.59 -6.81 0.92
N LEU A 293 -20.62 -7.27 0.21
CA LEU A 293 -20.78 -7.06 -1.23
C LEU A 293 -20.87 -5.57 -1.58
N HIS A 294 -21.62 -4.76 -0.82
CA HIS A 294 -21.68 -3.31 -1.02
C HIS A 294 -20.34 -2.60 -0.71
N ILE A 295 -19.61 -3.04 0.33
CA ILE A 295 -18.25 -2.55 0.62
C ILE A 295 -17.29 -2.89 -0.53
N SER A 296 -17.35 -4.14 -1.01
CA SER A 296 -16.56 -4.62 -2.15
C SER A 296 -16.84 -3.80 -3.41
N LEU A 297 -18.12 -3.57 -3.75
CA LEU A 297 -18.52 -2.73 -4.88
C LEU A 297 -18.03 -1.27 -4.73
N PHE A 298 -18.15 -0.67 -3.54
CA PHE A 298 -17.65 0.68 -3.28
C PHE A 298 -16.11 0.79 -3.47
N ILE A 299 -15.36 -0.22 -3.04
CA ILE A 299 -13.89 -0.26 -3.18
C ILE A 299 -13.47 -0.60 -4.61
N TRP A 300 -14.20 -1.47 -5.31
CA TRP A 300 -14.00 -1.77 -6.73
C TRP A 300 -14.22 -0.52 -7.59
N LEU A 301 -15.34 0.19 -7.42
CA LEU A 301 -15.62 1.44 -8.13
C LEU A 301 -14.57 2.52 -7.84
N SER A 302 -14.13 2.63 -6.58
CA SER A 302 -13.01 3.51 -6.18
C SER A 302 -11.71 3.19 -6.93
N ALA A 303 -11.37 1.90 -7.06
CA ALA A 303 -10.20 1.44 -7.80
C ALA A 303 -10.32 1.67 -9.31
N VAL A 304 -11.48 1.36 -9.91
CA VAL A 304 -11.77 1.64 -11.33
C VAL A 304 -11.58 3.12 -11.64
N VAL A 305 -12.22 4.01 -10.89
CA VAL A 305 -12.11 5.46 -11.08
C VAL A 305 -10.68 5.94 -10.81
N SER A 306 -10.02 5.44 -9.76
CA SER A 306 -8.65 5.80 -9.43
C SER A 306 -7.65 5.44 -10.53
N SER A 307 -7.76 4.25 -11.11
CA SER A 307 -6.88 3.80 -12.19
C SER A 307 -7.26 4.42 -13.53
N PHE A 308 -8.54 4.76 -13.77
CA PHE A 308 -8.95 5.55 -14.93
C PHE A 308 -8.28 6.94 -14.94
N PHE A 309 -8.32 7.67 -13.81
CA PHE A 309 -7.58 8.92 -13.63
C PHE A 309 -6.06 8.75 -13.82
N TYR A 310 -5.50 7.61 -13.39
CA TYR A 310 -4.09 7.30 -13.64
C TYR A 310 -3.80 7.16 -15.16
N PHE A 311 -4.61 6.43 -15.91
CA PHE A 311 -4.43 6.31 -17.37
C PHE A 311 -4.53 7.67 -18.07
N GLN A 312 -5.53 8.49 -17.74
CA GLN A 312 -5.65 9.85 -18.29
C GLN A 312 -4.43 10.72 -17.97
N LYS A 313 -3.99 10.74 -16.71
CA LYS A 313 -2.78 11.45 -16.27
C LYS A 313 -1.57 11.03 -17.09
N VAL A 314 -1.35 9.71 -17.24
CA VAL A 314 -0.20 9.17 -17.95
C VAL A 314 -0.26 9.51 -19.45
N SER A 315 -1.45 9.48 -20.07
CA SER A 315 -1.64 9.89 -21.46
C SER A 315 -1.32 11.37 -21.67
N VAL A 316 -1.87 12.28 -20.85
CA VAL A 316 -1.64 13.73 -20.97
C VAL A 316 -0.16 14.08 -20.74
N ILE A 317 0.51 13.43 -19.79
CA ILE A 317 1.95 13.63 -19.52
C ILE A 317 2.81 13.09 -20.69
N ALA A 318 2.42 11.96 -21.29
CA ALA A 318 3.11 11.41 -22.45
C ALA A 318 3.00 12.30 -23.70
N THR A 319 1.85 12.95 -23.93
CA THR A 319 1.67 13.87 -25.07
C THR A 319 2.27 15.26 -24.84
N THR A 320 2.35 15.73 -23.59
CA THR A 320 2.87 17.07 -23.27
C THR A 320 4.39 17.12 -23.05
N VAL A 321 5.02 16.02 -22.63
CA VAL A 321 6.45 16.00 -22.29
C VAL A 321 7.17 14.85 -22.97
N THR A 322 7.87 15.15 -24.07
CA THR A 322 8.63 14.16 -24.86
C THR A 322 9.85 13.59 -24.13
N SER A 323 10.52 14.39 -23.30
CA SER A 323 11.74 13.97 -22.58
C SER A 323 11.45 13.03 -21.41
N SER A 324 12.11 11.87 -21.35
CA SER A 324 12.07 10.96 -20.17
C SER A 324 12.45 11.65 -18.86
N LEU A 325 13.40 12.59 -18.89
CA LEU A 325 13.77 13.38 -17.70
C LEU A 325 12.60 14.26 -17.25
N GLY A 326 11.98 14.97 -18.19
CA GLY A 326 10.80 15.80 -17.91
C GLY A 326 9.63 14.97 -17.35
N ARG A 327 9.30 13.84 -17.99
CA ARG A 327 8.24 12.92 -17.54
C ARG A 327 8.50 12.43 -16.11
N ARG A 328 9.71 11.96 -15.81
CA ARG A 328 10.10 11.49 -14.47
C ARG A 328 10.01 12.61 -13.42
N LYS A 329 10.53 13.80 -13.73
CA LYS A 329 10.47 14.96 -12.81
C LYS A 329 9.02 15.36 -12.53
N LEU A 330 8.17 15.42 -13.55
CA LEU A 330 6.77 15.81 -13.41
C LEU A 330 5.98 14.81 -12.54
N PHE A 331 6.17 13.50 -12.73
CA PHE A 331 5.56 12.48 -11.85
C PHE A 331 6.01 12.63 -10.39
N ALA A 332 7.29 12.91 -10.15
CA ALA A 332 7.82 13.15 -8.81
C ALA A 332 7.26 14.44 -8.18
N GLN A 333 7.11 15.52 -8.97
CA GLN A 333 6.50 16.78 -8.53
C GLN A 333 5.03 16.60 -8.15
N ILE A 334 4.23 15.92 -8.97
CA ILE A 334 2.82 15.64 -8.66
C ILE A 334 2.70 14.80 -7.38
N ASN A 335 3.53 13.77 -7.20
CA ASN A 335 3.50 12.92 -6.01
C ASN A 335 3.96 13.66 -4.74
N SER A 336 4.99 14.50 -4.81
CA SER A 336 5.48 15.29 -3.66
C SER A 336 4.51 16.40 -3.26
N PHE A 337 3.98 17.16 -4.22
CA PHE A 337 2.93 18.14 -3.98
C PHE A 337 1.72 17.49 -3.30
N THR A 338 1.25 16.35 -3.84
CA THR A 338 0.16 15.58 -3.22
C THR A 338 0.50 15.12 -1.79
N ALA A 339 1.72 14.69 -1.54
CA ALA A 339 2.16 14.24 -0.22
C ALA A 339 2.11 15.36 0.84
N VAL A 340 2.45 16.60 0.47
CA VAL A 340 2.33 17.77 1.35
C VAL A 340 0.87 17.97 1.78
N PHE A 341 -0.08 17.99 0.85
CA PHE A 341 -1.50 18.19 1.19
C PHE A 341 -2.12 17.00 1.94
N ILE A 342 -1.69 15.75 1.66
CA ILE A 342 -2.09 14.60 2.47
C ILE A 342 -1.59 14.75 3.91
N LEU A 343 -0.31 15.12 4.11
CA LEU A 343 0.27 15.26 5.45
C LEU A 343 -0.41 16.40 6.25
N ILE A 344 -0.57 17.57 5.64
CA ILE A 344 -1.26 18.72 6.26
C ILE A 344 -2.72 18.36 6.59
N GLY A 345 -3.43 17.71 5.66
CA GLY A 345 -4.81 17.28 5.87
C GLY A 345 -4.95 16.21 6.95
N GLN A 346 -4.04 15.23 7.00
CA GLN A 346 -4.04 14.18 8.04
C GLN A 346 -3.85 14.78 9.43
N LEU A 347 -2.92 15.74 9.58
CA LEU A 347 -2.66 16.42 10.85
C LEU A 347 -3.78 17.39 11.26
N SER A 348 -4.50 17.99 10.30
CA SER A 348 -5.43 19.11 10.58
C SER A 348 -6.91 18.72 10.60
N LEU A 349 -7.34 17.79 9.73
CA LEU A 349 -8.76 17.58 9.40
C LEU A 349 -9.32 16.23 9.89
N THR A 350 -8.52 15.16 9.91
CA THR A 350 -9.00 13.77 10.05
C THR A 350 -9.97 13.55 11.23
N GLY A 351 -9.60 13.97 12.44
CA GLY A 351 -10.46 13.81 13.63
C GLY A 351 -11.69 14.71 13.68
N ARG A 352 -11.67 15.87 12.98
CA ARG A 352 -12.78 16.85 12.97
C ARG A 352 -13.81 16.55 11.88
N ILE A 353 -13.37 16.07 10.72
CA ILE A 353 -14.28 15.71 9.61
C ILE A 353 -15.22 14.59 10.02
N LEU A 354 -14.71 13.55 10.69
CA LEU A 354 -15.46 12.32 10.93
C LEU A 354 -16.48 12.47 12.07
N THR A 355 -16.19 13.37 13.03
CA THR A 355 -17.07 13.73 14.15
C THR A 355 -18.16 14.72 13.76
N VAL A 356 -17.90 15.66 12.83
CA VAL A 356 -18.87 16.69 12.41
C VAL A 356 -19.70 16.26 11.20
N ALA A 357 -19.09 15.65 10.17
CA ALA A 357 -19.78 15.31 8.92
C ALA A 357 -20.30 13.87 8.86
N GLY A 358 -19.80 12.98 9.72
CA GLY A 358 -20.20 11.58 9.80
C GLY A 358 -19.74 10.69 8.63
N VAL A 359 -19.88 9.37 8.82
CA VAL A 359 -19.33 8.33 7.92
C VAL A 359 -19.85 8.46 6.48
N THR A 360 -21.16 8.66 6.30
CA THR A 360 -21.81 8.77 4.97
C THR A 360 -21.20 9.90 4.15
N THR A 361 -21.07 11.09 4.73
CA THR A 361 -20.50 12.27 4.04
C THR A 361 -19.02 12.03 3.71
N ALA A 362 -18.28 11.41 4.63
CA ALA A 362 -16.87 11.09 4.42
C ALA A 362 -16.66 10.13 3.24
N ILE A 363 -17.45 9.06 3.10
CA ILE A 363 -17.30 8.11 1.99
C ILE A 363 -17.90 8.61 0.67
N CYS A 364 -18.90 9.50 0.71
CA CYS A 364 -19.43 10.15 -0.49
C CYS A 364 -18.50 11.22 -1.08
N SER A 365 -17.62 11.82 -0.26
CA SER A 365 -16.77 12.94 -0.68
C SER A 365 -15.87 12.63 -1.89
N THR A 366 -15.19 11.48 -1.91
CA THR A 366 -14.32 11.10 -3.05
C THR A 366 -15.10 10.89 -4.36
N PRO A 367 -16.21 10.14 -4.43
CA PRO A 367 -16.98 10.03 -5.68
C PRO A 367 -17.51 11.37 -6.22
N PHE A 368 -17.91 12.32 -5.36
CA PHE A 368 -18.27 13.68 -5.81
C PHE A 368 -17.06 14.43 -6.41
N VAL A 369 -15.88 14.34 -5.79
CA VAL A 369 -14.62 14.87 -6.36
C VAL A 369 -14.25 14.14 -7.65
N GLY A 370 -14.56 12.85 -7.78
CA GLY A 370 -14.42 12.08 -9.01
C GLY A 370 -15.21 12.68 -10.17
N VAL A 371 -16.51 12.99 -9.96
CA VAL A 371 -17.34 13.69 -10.95
C VAL A 371 -16.77 15.06 -11.30
N LEU A 372 -16.45 15.89 -10.30
CA LEU A 372 -15.89 17.23 -10.51
C LEU A 372 -14.61 17.20 -11.36
N ASN A 373 -13.70 16.29 -11.04
CA ASN A 373 -12.43 16.13 -11.75
C ASN A 373 -12.61 15.58 -13.18
N LEU A 374 -13.58 14.69 -13.43
CA LEU A 374 -13.89 14.23 -14.79
C LEU A 374 -14.46 15.37 -15.65
N VAL A 375 -15.33 16.22 -15.07
CA VAL A 375 -15.83 17.42 -15.76
C VAL A 375 -14.68 18.39 -16.04
N ALA A 376 -13.80 18.64 -15.06
CA ALA A 376 -12.62 19.48 -15.25
C ALA A 376 -11.70 18.97 -16.38
N LEU A 377 -11.41 17.66 -16.44
CA LEU A 377 -10.61 17.06 -17.51
C LEU A 377 -11.33 16.93 -18.86
N ALA A 378 -12.66 16.96 -18.88
CA ALA A 378 -13.43 17.05 -20.13
C ALA A 378 -13.33 18.45 -20.76
N LEU A 379 -13.31 19.49 -19.93
CA LEU A 379 -13.21 20.90 -20.35
C LEU A 379 -11.76 21.33 -20.62
N TRP A 380 -10.83 20.94 -19.75
CA TRP A 380 -9.42 21.34 -19.77
C TRP A 380 -8.51 20.09 -19.66
N PRO A 381 -8.24 19.40 -20.78
CA PRO A 381 -7.40 18.18 -20.81
C PRO A 381 -5.89 18.49 -20.75
N ASP A 382 -5.47 19.43 -19.89
CA ASP A 382 -4.08 19.86 -19.74
C ASP A 382 -3.38 19.23 -18.52
N TRP A 383 -2.04 19.30 -18.48
CA TRP A 383 -1.23 18.65 -17.45
C TRP A 383 -1.40 19.27 -16.05
N MET A 384 -1.74 20.55 -15.95
CA MET A 384 -1.92 21.27 -14.68
C MET A 384 -3.31 20.95 -14.09
N THR A 385 -4.36 20.92 -14.91
CA THR A 385 -5.68 20.42 -14.49
C THR A 385 -5.59 18.94 -14.06
N VAL A 386 -4.82 18.11 -14.78
CA VAL A 386 -4.47 16.74 -14.35
C VAL A 386 -3.78 16.71 -12.98
N ALA A 387 -2.78 17.56 -12.74
CA ALA A 387 -2.05 17.61 -11.47
C ALA A 387 -2.94 18.04 -10.30
N ILE A 388 -3.80 19.05 -10.51
CA ILE A 388 -4.77 19.54 -9.52
C ILE A 388 -5.82 18.45 -9.22
N CYS A 389 -6.38 17.81 -10.25
CA CYS A 389 -7.36 16.73 -10.10
C CYS A 389 -6.79 15.53 -9.33
N GLU A 390 -5.61 15.03 -9.73
CA GLU A 390 -4.91 13.93 -9.06
C GLU A 390 -4.61 14.26 -7.58
N THR A 391 -4.17 15.49 -7.31
CA THR A 391 -3.91 15.98 -5.95
C THR A 391 -5.20 16.01 -5.12
N LEU A 392 -6.23 16.72 -5.57
CA LEU A 392 -7.51 16.87 -4.86
C LEU A 392 -8.15 15.51 -4.58
N ARG A 393 -8.18 14.63 -5.59
CA ARG A 393 -8.70 13.26 -5.48
C ARG A 393 -7.97 12.47 -4.40
N LYS A 394 -6.63 12.46 -4.42
CA LYS A 394 -5.82 11.73 -3.44
C LYS A 394 -5.94 12.31 -2.03
N VAL A 395 -5.96 13.64 -1.88
CA VAL A 395 -6.14 14.32 -0.59
C VAL A 395 -7.47 13.92 0.04
N VAL A 396 -8.59 14.05 -0.68
CA VAL A 396 -9.91 13.64 -0.17
C VAL A 396 -9.98 12.13 0.09
N THR A 397 -9.38 11.30 -0.79
CA THR A 397 -9.29 9.85 -0.58
C THR A 397 -8.55 9.49 0.71
N TYR A 398 -7.40 10.12 1.00
CA TYR A 398 -6.52 9.72 2.11
C TYR A 398 -6.88 10.40 3.44
N VAL A 399 -7.39 11.63 3.42
CA VAL A 399 -7.71 12.41 4.62
C VAL A 399 -9.13 12.16 5.12
N VAL A 400 -10.07 11.89 4.20
CA VAL A 400 -11.51 11.79 4.50
C VAL A 400 -12.05 10.37 4.28
N THR A 401 -11.94 9.85 3.06
CA THR A 401 -12.58 8.57 2.71
C THR A 401 -11.88 7.35 3.30
N ARG A 402 -10.54 7.33 3.44
CA ARG A 402 -9.82 6.23 4.13
C ARG A 402 -10.28 6.04 5.58
N PRO A 403 -10.29 7.06 6.45
CA PRO A 403 -10.87 6.95 7.80
C PRO A 403 -12.33 6.50 7.79
N GLY A 404 -13.17 7.08 6.93
CA GLY A 404 -14.58 6.67 6.80
C GLY A 404 -14.76 5.21 6.36
N ARG A 405 -13.87 4.70 5.51
CA ARG A 405 -13.84 3.31 5.04
C ARG A 405 -13.53 2.33 6.16
N GLU A 406 -12.59 2.64 7.06
CA GLU A 406 -12.27 1.74 8.17
C GLU A 406 -13.45 1.62 9.17
N LEU A 407 -14.24 2.69 9.37
CA LEU A 407 -15.48 2.63 10.15
C LEU A 407 -16.56 1.71 9.55
N LEU A 408 -16.54 1.45 8.23
CA LEU A 408 -17.45 0.47 7.61
C LEU A 408 -17.20 -0.96 8.11
N PHE A 409 -15.98 -1.27 8.53
CA PHE A 409 -15.58 -2.58 9.06
C PHE A 409 -15.69 -2.69 10.59
N VAL A 410 -16.15 -1.64 11.30
CA VAL A 410 -16.38 -1.69 12.76
C VAL A 410 -17.69 -2.40 13.11
N VAL A 411 -18.67 -2.39 12.21
CA VAL A 411 -19.97 -3.10 12.36
C VAL A 411 -19.94 -4.55 11.83
N VAL A 412 -18.75 -5.11 11.64
CA VAL A 412 -18.50 -6.45 11.08
C VAL A 412 -17.76 -7.29 12.12
N SER A 413 -18.12 -8.56 12.28
CA SER A 413 -17.48 -9.47 13.25
C SER A 413 -15.99 -9.71 12.93
N GLU A 414 -15.20 -10.07 13.92
CA GLU A 414 -13.73 -10.09 13.78
C GLU A 414 -13.22 -11.12 12.75
N ASP A 415 -13.79 -12.33 12.75
CA ASP A 415 -13.53 -13.37 11.74
C ASP A 415 -13.85 -12.89 10.32
N GLU A 416 -15.01 -12.24 10.13
CA GLU A 416 -15.42 -11.71 8.84
C GLU A 416 -14.50 -10.57 8.38
N LYS A 417 -14.22 -9.64 9.29
CA LYS A 417 -13.33 -8.49 9.10
C LYS A 417 -11.94 -8.93 8.67
N TYR A 418 -11.34 -9.91 9.35
CA TYR A 418 -9.98 -10.39 9.01
C TYR A 418 -9.91 -11.03 7.62
N LYS A 419 -10.83 -11.96 7.31
CA LYS A 419 -10.82 -12.69 6.04
C LYS A 419 -11.26 -11.82 4.85
N ALA A 420 -12.34 -11.05 5.01
CA ALA A 420 -12.87 -10.21 3.94
C ALA A 420 -11.98 -9.01 3.65
N LYS A 421 -11.45 -8.31 4.66
CA LYS A 421 -10.65 -7.09 4.45
C LYS A 421 -9.39 -7.36 3.63
N VAL A 422 -8.64 -8.42 3.93
CA VAL A 422 -7.44 -8.79 3.17
C VAL A 422 -7.79 -9.16 1.72
N CYS A 423 -8.89 -9.89 1.51
CA CYS A 423 -9.38 -10.21 0.16
C CYS A 423 -9.79 -8.95 -0.63
N ILE A 424 -10.45 -7.99 0.03
CA ILE A 424 -10.89 -6.71 -0.57
C ILE A 424 -9.72 -5.78 -0.89
N ASP A 425 -8.86 -5.49 0.09
CA ASP A 425 -7.72 -4.56 -0.07
C ASP A 425 -6.69 -5.09 -1.09
N VAL A 426 -6.64 -6.41 -1.36
CA VAL A 426 -5.72 -7.03 -2.32
C VAL A 426 -6.37 -7.34 -3.69
N LEU A 427 -7.42 -8.18 -3.73
CA LEU A 427 -7.99 -8.65 -5.00
C LEU A 427 -8.96 -7.65 -5.62
N VAL A 428 -9.88 -7.09 -4.83
CA VAL A 428 -10.95 -6.23 -5.35
C VAL A 428 -10.39 -4.93 -5.90
N GLN A 429 -9.37 -4.34 -5.25
CA GLN A 429 -8.65 -3.19 -5.80
C GLN A 429 -7.97 -3.52 -7.14
N ARG A 430 -7.23 -4.64 -7.24
CA ARG A 430 -6.54 -5.03 -8.48
C ARG A 430 -7.48 -5.40 -9.63
N LEU A 431 -8.65 -5.97 -9.30
CA LEU A 431 -9.70 -6.22 -10.27
C LEU A 431 -10.29 -4.90 -10.80
N GLY A 432 -10.40 -3.86 -9.96
CA GLY A 432 -10.80 -2.52 -10.39
C GLY A 432 -9.74 -1.87 -11.28
N ASP A 433 -8.46 -1.99 -10.93
CA ASP A 433 -7.35 -1.50 -11.76
C ASP A 433 -7.34 -2.15 -13.16
N ALA A 434 -7.55 -3.47 -13.24
CA ALA A 434 -7.64 -4.20 -14.51
C ALA A 434 -8.93 -3.91 -15.30
N ALA A 435 -10.06 -3.65 -14.63
CA ALA A 435 -11.29 -3.22 -15.28
C ALA A 435 -11.15 -1.81 -15.89
N ALA A 436 -10.48 -0.88 -15.20
CA ALA A 436 -10.11 0.42 -15.77
C ALA A 436 -9.18 0.28 -16.98
N ALA A 437 -8.22 -0.65 -16.94
CA ALA A 437 -7.34 -0.96 -18.06
C ALA A 437 -8.11 -1.48 -19.29
N GLY A 438 -9.07 -2.40 -19.10
CA GLY A 438 -9.95 -2.88 -20.16
C GLY A 438 -10.82 -1.76 -20.75
N MET A 439 -11.44 -0.95 -19.89
CA MET A 439 -12.24 0.21 -20.28
C MET A 439 -11.44 1.22 -21.11
N TYR A 440 -10.23 1.57 -20.67
CA TYR A 440 -9.32 2.46 -21.39
C TYR A 440 -8.93 1.88 -22.77
N LYS A 441 -8.62 0.58 -22.85
CA LYS A 441 -8.29 -0.09 -24.11
C LYS A 441 -9.45 -0.06 -25.11
N ILE A 442 -10.69 -0.28 -24.65
CA ILE A 442 -11.90 -0.22 -25.50
C ILE A 442 -12.11 1.22 -26.00
N LEU A 443 -12.03 2.21 -25.12
CA LEU A 443 -12.22 3.62 -25.48
C LEU A 443 -11.22 4.11 -26.53
N PHE A 444 -9.93 3.85 -26.32
CA PHE A 444 -8.88 4.25 -27.27
C PHE A 444 -8.89 3.41 -28.55
N GLY A 445 -9.36 2.15 -28.51
CA GLY A 445 -9.48 1.29 -29.69
C GLY A 445 -10.69 1.61 -30.58
N SER A 446 -11.75 2.19 -30.04
CA SER A 446 -13.02 2.40 -30.77
C SER A 446 -13.38 3.86 -31.06
N ILE A 447 -12.81 4.85 -30.36
CA ILE A 447 -13.31 6.25 -30.39
C ILE A 447 -12.17 7.29 -30.48
N ASN A 448 -11.34 7.21 -31.53
CA ASN A 448 -10.37 8.24 -31.98
C ASN A 448 -9.48 8.95 -30.92
N GLY A 449 -9.25 8.33 -29.77
CA GLY A 449 -8.18 8.67 -28.83
C GLY A 449 -8.25 10.00 -28.07
N SER A 450 -9.36 10.77 -28.12
CA SER A 450 -9.43 12.06 -27.45
C SER A 450 -9.56 11.93 -25.91
N PRO A 451 -8.63 12.52 -25.10
CA PRO A 451 -8.68 12.41 -23.64
C PRO A 451 -9.94 13.00 -22.99
N SER A 452 -10.51 14.06 -23.58
CA SER A 452 -11.74 14.71 -23.08
C SER A 452 -12.97 13.83 -23.31
N THR A 453 -13.06 13.15 -24.46
CA THR A 453 -14.11 12.16 -24.74
C THR A 453 -14.03 11.00 -23.75
N ALA A 454 -12.82 10.53 -23.42
CA ALA A 454 -12.64 9.48 -22.41
C ALA A 454 -13.21 9.89 -21.03
N SER A 455 -13.00 11.14 -20.58
CA SER A 455 -13.54 11.64 -19.30
C SER A 455 -15.05 11.43 -19.15
N LEU A 456 -15.81 11.61 -20.24
CA LEU A 456 -17.27 11.46 -20.22
C LEU A 456 -17.72 10.02 -19.92
N TYR A 457 -16.98 9.01 -20.38
CA TYR A 457 -17.28 7.60 -20.10
C TYR A 457 -16.97 7.19 -18.65
N GLY A 458 -16.18 7.98 -17.92
CA GLY A 458 -16.01 7.80 -16.48
C GLY A 458 -17.19 8.29 -15.64
N LEU A 459 -18.04 9.17 -16.18
CA LEU A 459 -19.13 9.80 -15.42
C LEU A 459 -20.20 8.80 -14.93
N PRO A 460 -20.71 7.85 -15.73
CA PRO A 460 -21.66 6.84 -15.25
C PRO A 460 -21.09 5.98 -14.11
N VAL A 461 -19.79 5.67 -14.16
CA VAL A 461 -19.09 4.91 -13.11
C VAL A 461 -19.02 5.72 -11.81
N CYS A 462 -18.72 7.01 -11.90
CA CYS A 462 -18.72 7.91 -10.74
C CYS A 462 -20.14 8.14 -10.17
N LEU A 463 -21.16 8.25 -11.01
CA LEU A 463 -22.56 8.36 -10.56
C LEU A 463 -23.02 7.10 -9.81
N LEU A 464 -22.73 5.91 -10.35
CA LEU A 464 -22.97 4.63 -9.66
C LEU A 464 -22.20 4.56 -8.33
N TRP A 465 -20.99 5.12 -8.27
CA TRP A 465 -20.18 5.18 -7.07
C TRP A 465 -20.74 6.13 -6.00
N ILE A 466 -21.27 7.30 -6.38
CA ILE A 466 -22.03 8.18 -5.46
C ILE A 466 -23.22 7.42 -4.86
N VAL A 467 -24.03 6.76 -5.70
CA VAL A 467 -25.22 6.01 -5.26
C VAL A 467 -24.82 4.88 -4.30
N THR A 468 -23.80 4.10 -4.64
CA THR A 468 -23.28 3.01 -3.79
C THR A 468 -22.78 3.55 -2.44
N ALA A 469 -22.00 4.64 -2.45
CA ALA A 469 -21.46 5.26 -1.23
C ALA A 469 -22.58 5.77 -0.30
N PHE A 470 -23.62 6.38 -0.87
CA PHE A 470 -24.75 6.93 -0.11
C PHE A 470 -25.59 5.84 0.56
N PHE A 471 -25.93 4.76 -0.16
CA PHE A 471 -26.63 3.61 0.41
C PHE A 471 -25.79 2.91 1.49
N LEU A 472 -24.50 2.69 1.23
CA LEU A 472 -23.58 2.03 2.16
C LEU A 472 -23.41 2.81 3.47
N GLY A 473 -23.23 4.13 3.40
CA GLY A 473 -23.10 4.99 4.57
C GLY A 473 -24.39 5.06 5.39
N ARG A 474 -25.56 5.17 4.73
CA ARG A 474 -26.85 5.07 5.41
C ARG A 474 -27.03 3.73 6.13
N ARG A 475 -26.68 2.62 5.48
CA ARG A 475 -26.80 1.27 6.06
C ARG A 475 -25.86 1.07 7.27
N GLN A 476 -24.61 1.55 7.20
CA GLN A 476 -23.70 1.54 8.35
C GLN A 476 -24.27 2.37 9.52
N ALA A 477 -24.83 3.55 9.24
CA ALA A 477 -25.42 4.43 10.25
C ALA A 477 -26.76 3.93 10.83
N GLN A 478 -27.40 2.92 10.21
CA GLN A 478 -28.53 2.18 10.76
C GLN A 478 -28.05 1.06 11.69
N ILE A 479 -27.20 0.16 11.19
CA ILE A 479 -26.63 -0.96 11.97
C ILE A 479 -25.91 -0.45 13.23
N SER A 480 -25.16 0.65 13.12
CA SER A 480 -24.48 1.26 14.26
C SER A 480 -25.44 1.85 15.32
N LYS A 481 -26.71 2.13 14.99
CA LYS A 481 -27.74 2.56 15.94
C LYS A 481 -28.53 1.40 16.52
N GLU A 482 -28.62 0.29 15.80
CA GLU A 482 -29.22 -0.96 16.27
C GLU A 482 -28.30 -1.62 17.31
N ASN A 483 -27.00 -1.69 17.03
CA ASN A 483 -25.97 -2.17 17.96
C ASN A 483 -25.72 -1.24 19.19
N LEU A 484 -26.33 -0.05 19.23
CA LEU A 484 -26.32 0.88 20.38
C LEU A 484 -27.64 0.86 21.17
N ARG A 485 -28.55 -0.08 20.86
CA ARG A 485 -29.84 -0.29 21.52
C ARG A 485 -29.99 -1.70 22.11
N LEU A 486 -28.98 -2.54 21.92
CA LEU A 486 -28.77 -3.85 22.52
C LEU A 486 -27.70 -3.73 23.61
#